data_AF-A0A1F3NH05-F1
#
_entry.id   AF-A0A1F3NH05-F1
#
_cell.length_a   1.000
_cell.length_b   1.000
_cell.length_c   1.000
_cell.angle_alpha   90.00
_cell.angle_beta   90.00
_cell.angle_gamma   90.00
#
_symmetry.space_group_name_H-M   'P 1'
#
loop_
_entity.id
_entity.type
_entity.pdbx_description
1 polymer ?
#
loop_
_entity_poly.entity_id
_entity_poly.type
_entity_poly.pdbx_seq_one_letter_code
_entity_poly.pdbx_strand_id
1 'polypeptide(L)'
;MIDRPDFEKVRQVDACQYPGFERIAAGEDPLRKKFVRFRNRYLCKYVWKPESFHSIACTGCGRCIDGCIGNISKNKIFIEMNQ
;
A
#
# COMPACT_ATOMS: atom_id res chain seq x y z
N MET A 1 -4.74 -30.72 -0.90
CA MET A 1 -4.14 -29.97 0.23
C MET A 1 -5.21 -29.24 1.03
N ILE A 2 -6.21 -28.65 0.37
CA ILE A 2 -7.35 -27.96 1.01
C ILE A 2 -8.34 -28.96 1.62
N ASP A 3 -8.41 -30.19 1.12
CA ASP A 3 -9.35 -31.23 1.57
C ASP A 3 -8.83 -32.07 2.75
N ARG A 4 -7.75 -31.63 3.41
CA ARG A 4 -7.25 -32.31 4.61
C ARG A 4 -8.19 -32.04 5.78
N PRO A 5 -8.49 -33.03 6.62
CA PRO A 5 -9.40 -32.86 7.76
C PRO A 5 -8.93 -31.77 8.75
N ASP A 6 -7.62 -31.53 8.84
CA ASP A 6 -7.01 -30.55 9.74
C ASP A 6 -6.67 -29.20 9.06
N PHE A 7 -7.23 -28.92 7.88
CA PHE A 7 -6.92 -27.69 7.14
C PHE A 7 -7.69 -26.48 7.69
N GLU A 8 -6.98 -25.53 8.30
CA GLU A 8 -7.56 -24.26 8.75
C GLU A 8 -7.27 -23.12 7.75
N LYS A 9 -8.31 -22.35 7.40
CA LYS A 9 -8.16 -21.11 6.63
C LYS A 9 -7.93 -19.94 7.57
N VAL A 10 -6.70 -19.42 7.59
CA VAL A 10 -6.37 -18.19 8.32
C VAL A 10 -6.67 -16.97 7.44
N ARG A 11 -7.31 -15.95 8.02
CA ARG A 11 -7.47 -14.63 7.40
C ARG A 11 -6.66 -13.60 8.18
N GLN A 12 -5.91 -12.79 7.46
CA GLN A 12 -5.17 -11.65 8.01
C GLN A 12 -5.61 -10.38 7.29
N VAL A 13 -5.76 -9.29 8.04
CA VAL A 13 -5.98 -7.97 7.44
C VAL A 13 -4.67 -7.50 6.84
N ASP A 14 -4.69 -7.14 5.56
CA ASP A 14 -3.51 -6.69 4.85
C ASP A 14 -3.76 -5.37 4.10
N ALA A 15 -2.68 -4.66 3.80
CA ALA A 15 -2.66 -3.38 3.13
C ALA A 15 -1.38 -3.24 2.33
N CYS A 16 -1.41 -2.45 1.25
CA CYS A 16 -0.25 -2.25 0.37
C CYS A 16 1.01 -1.65 1.03
N GLN A 17 0.94 -1.28 2.30
CA GLN A 17 2.08 -0.79 3.08
C GLN A 17 2.71 -1.86 3.97
N TYR A 18 2.02 -2.96 4.23
CA TYR A 18 2.53 -4.00 5.10
C TYR A 18 3.58 -4.88 4.40
N PRO A 19 4.51 -5.46 5.18
CA PRO A 19 5.36 -6.54 4.73
C PRO A 19 4.53 -7.73 4.23
N GLY A 20 4.84 -8.25 3.05
CA GLY A 20 4.17 -9.45 2.52
C GLY A 20 3.05 -9.19 1.52
N PHE A 21 2.54 -7.95 1.41
CA PHE A 21 1.46 -7.62 0.47
C PHE A 21 1.73 -8.05 -0.98
N GLU A 22 2.97 -7.85 -1.46
CA GLU A 22 3.42 -8.26 -2.79
C GLU A 22 4.36 -9.47 -2.74
N ARG A 23 4.37 -10.23 -1.64
CA ARG A 23 5.17 -11.46 -1.56
C ARG A 23 4.51 -12.54 -2.41
N ILE A 24 5.25 -13.04 -3.39
CA ILE A 24 4.78 -14.10 -4.27
C ILE A 24 5.07 -15.49 -3.68
N ALA A 25 4.46 -16.54 -4.25
CA ALA A 25 4.61 -17.93 -3.79
C ALA A 25 6.07 -18.42 -3.79
N ALA A 26 6.92 -17.88 -4.68
CA ALA A 26 8.36 -18.18 -4.72
C ALA A 26 9.17 -17.50 -3.61
N GLY A 27 8.56 -16.65 -2.78
CA GLY A 27 9.18 -15.96 -1.65
C GLY A 27 9.75 -14.57 -1.96
N GLU A 28 9.83 -14.18 -3.24
CA GLU A 28 10.25 -12.84 -3.66
C GLU A 28 9.23 -11.76 -3.22
N ASP A 29 9.74 -10.58 -2.84
CA ASP A 29 8.94 -9.40 -2.47
C ASP A 29 9.52 -8.16 -3.17
N PRO A 30 8.99 -7.77 -4.35
CA PRO A 30 9.45 -6.60 -5.10
C PRO A 30 9.37 -5.30 -4.30
N LEU A 31 8.45 -5.21 -3.33
CA LEU A 31 8.28 -4.05 -2.46
C LEU A 31 8.94 -4.24 -1.10
N ARG A 32 9.93 -5.13 -0.97
CA ARG A 32 10.57 -5.40 0.32
C ARG A 32 11.06 -4.13 1.03
N LYS A 33 11.63 -3.18 0.28
CA LYS A 33 12.18 -1.93 0.84
C LYS A 33 11.06 -0.94 1.14
N LYS A 34 11.08 -0.34 2.34
CA LYS A 34 10.04 0.60 2.82
C LYS A 34 9.73 1.73 1.83
N PHE A 35 10.77 2.42 1.34
CA PHE A 35 10.59 3.53 0.39
C PHE A 35 9.92 3.11 -0.92
N VAL A 36 10.14 1.86 -1.37
CA VAL A 36 9.51 1.31 -2.57
C VAL A 36 8.02 1.10 -2.34
N ARG A 37 7.59 0.58 -1.18
CA ARG A 37 6.17 0.48 -0.80
C ARG A 37 5.49 1.85 -0.78
N PHE A 38 6.16 2.85 -0.20
CA PHE A 38 5.61 4.22 -0.14
C PHE A 38 5.45 4.79 -1.56
N ARG A 39 6.47 4.67 -2.41
CA ARG A 39 6.40 5.06 -3.82
C ARG A 39 5.24 4.36 -4.54
N ASN A 40 5.09 3.05 -4.36
CA ASN A 40 4.00 2.26 -4.96
C ASN A 40 2.62 2.82 -4.59
N ARG A 41 2.40 3.13 -3.31
CA ARG A 41 1.14 3.72 -2.83
C ARG A 41 0.86 5.08 -3.43
N TYR A 42 1.87 5.95 -3.51
CA TYR A 42 1.69 7.28 -4.09
C TYR A 42 1.39 7.20 -5.58
N LEU A 43 2.15 6.41 -6.34
CA LEU A 43 1.91 6.21 -7.77
C LEU A 43 0.53 5.61 -8.02
N CYS A 44 0.12 4.60 -7.24
CA CYS A 44 -1.22 4.03 -7.33
C CYS A 44 -2.32 5.09 -7.14
N LYS A 45 -2.15 6.01 -6.18
CA LYS A 45 -3.18 7.00 -5.86
C LYS A 45 -3.21 8.20 -6.79
N TYR A 46 -2.06 8.65 -7.28
CA TYR A 46 -1.92 9.92 -8.00
C TYR A 46 -1.63 9.77 -9.49
N VAL A 47 -1.12 8.62 -9.93
CA VAL A 47 -0.70 8.38 -11.32
C VAL A 47 -1.57 7.29 -11.94
N TRP A 48 -1.41 6.05 -11.49
CA TRP A 48 -2.03 4.90 -12.16
C TRP A 48 -3.55 4.88 -12.07
N LYS A 49 -4.14 5.27 -10.92
CA LYS A 49 -5.60 5.31 -10.80
C LYS A 49 -6.24 6.35 -11.72
N PRO A 50 -5.77 7.61 -11.74
CA PRO A 50 -6.22 8.59 -12.73
C PRO A 50 -6.00 8.14 -14.16
N GLU A 51 -4.81 7.62 -14.51
CA GLU A 51 -4.49 7.19 -15.87
C GLU A 51 -5.35 6.01 -16.35
N SER A 52 -5.55 5.00 -15.50
CA SER A 52 -6.24 3.76 -15.90
C SER A 52 -7.77 3.86 -15.77
N PHE A 53 -8.27 4.65 -14.82
CA PHE A 53 -9.69 4.64 -14.44
C PHE A 53 -10.35 6.03 -14.47
N HIS A 54 -9.65 7.08 -14.92
CA HIS A 54 -10.15 8.47 -14.96
C HIS A 54 -10.76 8.94 -13.63
N SER A 55 -10.33 8.34 -12.52
CA SER A 55 -10.88 8.57 -11.19
C SER A 55 -9.79 9.02 -10.23
N ILE A 56 -10.10 10.06 -9.47
CA ILE A 56 -9.18 10.60 -8.47
C ILE A 56 -9.24 9.70 -7.24
N ALA A 57 -8.21 8.88 -7.05
CA ALA A 57 -8.14 7.97 -5.91
C ALA A 57 -7.69 8.65 -4.60
N CYS A 58 -7.22 9.90 -4.67
CA CYS A 58 -6.82 10.67 -3.51
C CYS A 58 -6.99 12.18 -3.72
N THR A 59 -7.76 12.81 -2.83
CA THR A 59 -8.03 14.26 -2.83
C THR A 59 -7.16 15.06 -1.86
N GLY A 60 -6.23 14.42 -1.13
CA GLY A 60 -5.43 15.10 -0.11
C GLY A 60 -6.11 15.31 1.24
N CYS A 61 -7.29 14.72 1.47
CA CYS A 61 -8.08 14.83 2.71
C CYS A 61 -7.42 14.35 4.03
N GLY A 62 -6.17 13.88 4.04
CA GLY A 62 -5.48 13.53 5.28
C GLY A 62 -5.89 12.21 5.97
N ARG A 63 -6.99 11.54 5.59
CA ARG A 63 -7.46 10.25 6.20
C ARG A 63 -6.40 9.15 6.33
N CYS A 64 -5.36 9.17 5.51
CA CYS A 64 -4.29 8.18 5.60
C CYS A 64 -3.25 8.48 6.68
N ILE A 65 -3.25 9.69 7.25
CA ILE A 65 -2.33 10.11 8.32
C ILE A 65 -2.76 9.42 9.61
N ASP A 66 -4.05 9.45 9.94
CA ASP A 66 -4.61 8.82 11.13
C ASP A 66 -4.40 7.29 11.14
N GLY A 67 -4.50 6.67 9.96
CA GLY A 67 -4.24 5.24 9.79
C GLY A 67 -2.77 4.87 9.57
N CYS A 68 -1.84 5.83 9.62
CA CYS A 68 -0.42 5.56 9.36
C CYS A 68 0.28 5.07 10.63
N ILE A 69 0.77 3.84 10.60
CA ILE A 69 1.52 3.22 11.71
C ILE A 69 2.81 3.98 12.01
N GLY A 70 3.41 4.60 10.98
CA GLY A 70 4.63 5.40 11.12
C GLY A 70 4.37 6.85 11.54
N ASN A 71 3.11 7.25 11.75
CA ASN A 71 2.70 8.62 12.03
C ASN A 71 3.25 9.65 11.02
N ILE A 72 3.26 9.28 9.74
CA ILE A 72 3.81 10.10 8.64
C ILE A 72 2.68 10.89 7.99
N SER A 73 2.93 12.19 7.74
CA SER A 73 2.04 13.04 6.95
C SER A 73 2.50 13.18 5.51
N LYS A 74 1.80 12.52 4.57
CA LYS A 74 2.07 12.69 3.14
C LYS A 74 1.85 14.12 2.63
N ASN A 75 0.88 14.83 3.22
CA ASN A 75 0.52 16.17 2.76
C ASN A 75 1.65 17.15 3.06
N LYS A 76 2.29 17.01 4.23
CA LYS A 76 3.48 17.79 4.59
C LYS A 76 4.62 17.54 3.60
N ILE A 77 4.91 16.28 3.29
CA ILE A 77 5.95 15.89 2.33
C ILE A 77 5.70 16.53 0.95
N PHE A 78 4.47 16.50 0.43
CA PHE A 78 4.17 17.10 -0.87
C PHE A 78 4.29 18.63 -0.87
N ILE A 79 3.96 19.29 0.24
CA ILE A 79 4.16 20.73 0.38
C ILE A 79 5.67 21.03 0.36
N GLU A 80 6.47 20.28 1.12
CA GLU A 80 7.94 20.44 1.18
C GLU A 80 8.62 20.20 -0.17
N MET A 81 8.11 19.28 -0.99
CA MET A 81 8.67 18.99 -2.32
C MET A 81 8.33 20.06 -3.38
N ASN A 82 7.29 20.87 -3.16
CA ASN A 82 6.86 21.92 -4.09
C ASN A 82 7.41 23.31 -3.73
N GLN A 83 8.28 23.39 -2.72
CA GLN A 83 9.05 24.58 -2.33
C GLN A 83 10.41 24.57 -3.02
#